data_AF-A0A966AQI2-F1
#
_entry.id   AF-A0A966AQI2-F1
#
_cell.length_a   1.000
_cell.length_b   1.000
_cell.length_c   1.000
_cell.angle_alpha   90.00
_cell.angle_beta   90.00
_cell.angle_gamma   90.00
#
_symmetry.space_group_name_H-M   'P 1'
#
loop_
_entity.id
_entity.type
_entity.pdbx_description
1 polymer ?
#
loop_
_entity_poly.entity_id
_entity_poly.type
_entity_poly.pdbx_seq_one_letter_code
_entity_poly.pdbx_strand_id
1 'polypeptide(L)' 'RALLDLCKQPDALTHPDGMQIRITRQELGRIAGCSREMVGRVLKNLEEETLISVSGKTIVVFGAR' A
#
# COMPACT_ATOMS: atom_id res chain seq x y z
N ARG A 1 4.58 -1.91 -8.29
CA ARG A 1 5.35 -0.64 -8.40
C ARG A 1 4.66 0.50 -7.67
N ALA A 2 3.37 0.76 -7.93
CA ALA A 2 2.58 1.84 -7.31
C ALA A 2 2.77 2.03 -5.78
N LEU A 3 2.75 0.97 -4.97
CA LEU A 3 2.97 1.09 -3.52
C LEU A 3 4.37 1.61 -3.15
N LEU A 4 5.41 1.17 -3.87
CA LEU A 4 6.79 1.64 -3.65
C LEU A 4 6.97 3.10 -4.10
N ASP A 5 6.24 3.52 -5.14
CA ASP A 5 6.25 4.90 -5.60
C ASP A 5 5.54 5.81 -4.59
N LEU A 6 4.45 5.34 -3.98
CA LEU A 6 3.76 6.03 -2.87
C LEU A 6 4.63 6.14 -1.61
N CYS A 7 5.48 5.14 -1.32
CA CYS A 7 6.39 5.19 -0.18
C CYS A 7 7.48 6.28 -0.31
N LYS A 8 7.72 6.81 -1.52
CA LYS A 8 8.69 7.87 -1.78
C LYS A 8 8.07 9.27 -1.78
N GLN A 9 6.75 9.37 -1.60
CA GLN A 9 6.07 10.64 -1.55
C GLN A 9 6.22 11.30 -0.17
N PRO A 10 6.19 12.64 -0.10
CA PRO A 10 6.39 13.36 1.15
C PRO A 10 5.29 13.14 2.20
N ASP A 11 4.14 12.58 1.79
CA ASP A 11 3.04 12.20 2.67
C ASP A 11 3.19 10.78 3.26
N ALA A 12 4.18 10.01 2.79
CA ALA A 12 4.54 8.74 3.38
C ALA A 12 5.22 8.94 4.74
N LEU A 13 4.81 8.16 5.73
CA LEU A 13 5.27 8.24 7.12
C LEU A 13 6.25 7.11 7.41
N THR A 14 7.36 7.41 8.08
CA THR A 14 8.29 6.37 8.56
C THR A 14 7.61 5.50 9.61
N HIS A 15 7.73 4.19 9.46
CA HIS A 15 7.21 3.19 10.39
C HIS A 15 8.37 2.33 10.93
N PRO A 16 8.32 1.81 12.17
CA PRO A 16 9.35 0.91 12.69
C PRO A 16 9.70 -0.22 11.71
N ASP A 17 8.67 -0.82 11.11
CA ASP A 17 8.77 -1.97 10.20
C ASP A 17 9.01 -1.59 8.72
N GLY A 18 9.02 -0.30 8.35
CA GLY A 18 9.19 0.14 6.97
C GLY A 18 8.59 1.53 6.69
N MET A 19 7.73 1.63 5.68
CA MET A 19 7.03 2.86 5.35
C MET A 19 5.52 2.69 5.45
N GLN A 20 4.85 3.68 6.02
CA GLN A 20 3.40 3.74 6.14
C GLN A 20 2.85 4.77 5.16
N ILE A 21 1.85 4.37 4.38
CA ILE A 21 1.11 5.26 3.47
C ILE A 21 -0.37 5.24 3.84
N ARG A 22 -1.05 6.36 3.64
CA ARG A 22 -2.49 6.48 3.91
C ARG A 22 -3.24 6.75 2.61
N ILE A 23 -3.84 5.71 2.06
CA ILE A 23 -4.52 5.74 0.76
C ILE A 23 -5.75 4.83 0.75
N THR A 24 -6.82 5.25 0.07
CA THR A 24 -7.99 4.39 -0.14
C THR A 24 -7.77 3.41 -1.28
N ARG A 25 -8.49 2.27 -1.25
CA ARG A 25 -8.50 1.31 -2.36
C ARG A 25 -9.02 1.91 -3.68
N GLN A 26 -9.88 2.93 -3.62
CA GLN A 26 -10.36 3.63 -4.81
C GLN A 26 -9.26 4.51 -5.42
N GLU A 27 -8.55 5.29 -4.61
CA GLU A 27 -7.42 6.11 -5.07
C GLU A 27 -6.31 5.23 -5.63
N LEU A 28 -5.97 4.15 -4.92
CA LEU A 28 -4.98 3.20 -5.37
C LEU A 28 -5.38 2.55 -6.71
N GLY A 29 -6.67 2.24 -6.90
CA GLY A 29 -7.20 1.75 -8.18
C GLY A 29 -7.09 2.76 -9.31
N ARG A 30 -7.33 4.05 -9.03
CA ARG A 30 -7.15 5.12 -10.03
C ARG A 30 -5.68 5.27 -10.45
N ILE A 31 -4.74 5.20 -9.51
CA ILE A 31 -3.30 5.29 -9.79
C ILE A 31 -2.82 4.05 -10.55
N ALA A 32 -3.26 2.86 -10.14
CA ALA A 32 -2.85 1.60 -10.75
C ALA A 32 -3.61 1.26 -12.05
N GLY A 33 -4.65 2.02 -12.40
CA GLY A 33 -5.49 1.76 -13.57
C GLY A 33 -6.32 0.49 -13.48
N CYS A 34 -6.73 0.07 -12.28
CA CYS A 34 -7.47 -1.16 -12.06
C CYS A 34 -8.68 -0.98 -11.13
N SER A 35 -9.58 -1.97 -11.11
CA SER A 35 -10.78 -1.90 -10.29
C SER A 35 -10.44 -2.00 -8.80
N ARG A 36 -11.30 -1.41 -7.97
CA ARG A 36 -11.18 -1.49 -6.50
C ARG A 36 -11.12 -2.95 -6.01
N GLU A 37 -11.86 -3.83 -6.67
CA GLU A 37 -11.93 -5.26 -6.38
C GLU A 37 -10.60 -5.95 -6.69
N MET A 38 -9.96 -5.58 -7.81
CA MET A 38 -8.63 -6.09 -8.15
C MET A 38 -7.57 -5.62 -7.17
N VAL A 39 -7.61 -4.34 -6.78
CA VAL A 39 -6.75 -3.80 -5.70
C VAL A 39 -6.94 -4.59 -4.41
N GLY A 40 -8.18 -4.85 -4.00
CA GLY A 40 -8.47 -5.62 -2.79
C GLY A 40 -7.87 -7.02 -2.80
N ARG A 41 -7.95 -7.74 -3.94
CA ARG A 41 -7.33 -9.06 -4.09
C ARG A 41 -5.80 -9.00 -4.04
N VAL A 42 -5.20 -8.04 -4.74
CA VAL A 42 -3.74 -7.87 -4.74
C VAL A 42 -3.22 -7.52 -3.34
N LEU A 43 -3.88 -6.60 -2.64
CA LEU A 43 -3.51 -6.25 -1.27
C LEU A 43 -3.59 -7.45 -0.32
N LYS A 44 -4.63 -8.29 -0.46
CA LYS A 44 -4.77 -9.50 0.33
C LYS A 44 -3.63 -10.49 0.06
N ASN A 45 -3.28 -10.74 -1.20
CA ASN A 45 -2.17 -11.63 -1.55
C ASN A 45 -0.83 -11.10 -0.99
N LEU A 46 -0.58 -9.80 -1.07
CA LEU A 46 0.65 -9.18 -0.53
C LEU A 46 0.71 -9.25 1.00
N GLU A 47 -0.44 -9.17 1.67
CA GLU A 47 -0.54 -9.35 3.13
C GLU A 47 -0.30 -10.81 3.54
N GLU A 48 -0.83 -11.77 2.78
CA GLU A 48 -0.57 -13.21 2.96
C GLU A 48 0.91 -13.57 2.74
N GLU A 49 1.59 -12.87 1.82
CA GLU A 49 3.04 -12.98 1.59
C GLU A 49 3.88 -12.22 2.62
N THR A 50 3.27 -11.58 3.63
CA THR A 50 3.96 -10.78 4.66
C THR A 50 4.82 -9.64 4.11
N LEU A 51 4.44 -9.08 2.96
CA LEU A 51 5.12 -7.93 2.34
C LEU A 51 4.52 -6.59 2.79
N ILE A 52 3.24 -6.60 3.14
CA ILE A 52 2.51 -5.43 3.62
C ILE A 52 1.59 -5.78 4.80
N SER A 53 1.12 -4.76 5.52
CA SER A 53 0.00 -4.86 6.44
C SER A 53 -1.04 -3.80 6.13
N VAL A 54 -2.32 -4.17 6.11
CA VAL A 54 -3.41 -3.25 5.77
C VAL A 54 -4.34 -3.04 6.96
N SER A 55 -4.48 -1.79 7.40
CA SER A 55 -5.44 -1.38 8.43
C SER A 55 -6.30 -0.23 7.92
N GLY A 56 -7.48 -0.58 7.39
CA GLY A 56 -8.42 0.39 6.83
C GLY A 56 -7.85 1.12 5.61
N LYS A 57 -7.56 2.42 5.75
CA LYS A 57 -6.91 3.27 4.72
C LYS A 57 -5.39 3.35 4.90
N THR A 58 -4.84 2.70 5.91
CA THR A 58 -3.43 2.71 6.23
C THR A 58 -2.79 1.43 5.71
N ILE A 59 -1.69 1.55 4.98
CA ILE A 59 -0.91 0.43 4.49
C ILE A 59 0.52 0.61 4.98
N VAL A 60 1.08 -0.41 5.63
CA VAL A 60 2.50 -0.47 5.99
C VAL A 60 3.18 -1.38 4.98
N VAL A 61 4.25 -0.91 4.35
CA VAL A 61 5.09 -1.66 3.42
C VAL A 61 6.37 -2.01 4.13
N PHE A 62 6.64 -3.31 4.29
CA PHE A 62 7.80 -3.78 5.03
C PHE A 62 9.08 -3.66 4.19
N GLY A 63 10.20 -3.35 4.85
CA GLY A 63 11.51 -3.29 4.21
C GLY A 63 11.71 -2.13 3.21
N ALA A 64 10.67 -1.35 2.92
CA ALA A 64 10.80 -0.08 2.23
C ALA A 64 11.30 0.96 3.26
N ARG A 65 12.57 1.35 3.15
CA ARG A 65 13.18 2.49 3.84
C ARG A 65 13.93 3.34 2.83
#